data_AF-A0A2T3G5M4-F1
#
_entry.id   AF-A0A2T3G5M4-F1
#
_cell.length_a   1.000
_cell.length_b   1.000
_cell.length_c   1.000
_cell.angle_alpha   90.00
_cell.angle_beta   90.00
_cell.angle_gamma   90.00
#
_symmetry.space_group_name_H-M   'P 1'
#
loop_
_entity.id
_entity.type
_entity.pdbx_description
1 polymer ?
#
loop_
_entity_poly.entity_id
_entity_poly.type
_entity_poly.pdbx_seq_one_letter_code
_entity_poly.pdbx_strand_id
1 'polypeptide(L)'
;MFGDCALKHIDKQEAIKELIDYLKIDQEDIIAFGDAEVDIPMFDFAGISVCVGNGREEAKKHATYVTKPVSEDGIKYALKHFEII
;
A
#
# COMPACT_ATOMS: atom_id res chain seq x y z
N MET A 1 -14.39 18.35 3.76
CA MET A 1 -14.71 17.09 4.44
C MET A 1 -14.65 16.02 3.37
N PHE A 2 -13.53 15.31 3.27
CA PHE A 2 -13.42 14.11 2.44
C PHE A 2 -13.66 12.93 3.37
N GLY A 3 -14.67 12.12 3.07
CA GLY A 3 -14.96 10.89 3.78
C GLY A 3 -15.20 9.81 2.74
N ASP A 4 -14.51 8.69 2.89
CA ASP A 4 -14.73 7.52 2.06
C ASP A 4 -15.97 6.77 2.58
N CYS A 5 -16.86 6.40 1.66
CA CYS A 5 -18.04 5.61 1.97
C CYS A 5 -17.96 4.32 1.15
N ALA A 6 -17.80 3.19 1.85
CA ALA A 6 -17.70 1.87 1.24
C ALA A 6 -18.74 0.94 1.85
N LEU A 7 -19.05 -0.14 1.13
CA LEU A 7 -19.87 -1.22 1.68
C LEU A 7 -19.13 -1.84 2.88
N LYS A 8 -19.91 -2.27 3.88
CA LYS A 8 -19.35 -2.97 5.03
C LYS A 8 -18.60 -4.22 4.54
N HIS A 9 -17.38 -4.42 5.04
CA HIS A 9 -16.50 -5.53 4.66
C HIS A 9 -15.92 -5.47 3.24
N ILE A 10 -16.03 -4.34 2.53
CA ILE A 10 -15.35 -4.13 1.26
C ILE A 10 -14.28 -3.05 1.45
N ASP A 11 -13.02 -3.47 1.42
CA ASP A 11 -11.85 -2.60 1.48
C ASP A 11 -10.76 -3.06 0.49
N LYS A 12 -9.62 -2.37 0.50
CA LYS A 12 -8.51 -2.68 -0.41
C LYS A 12 -7.86 -4.03 -0.10
N GLN A 13 -7.86 -4.48 1.16
CA GLN A 13 -7.31 -5.77 1.52
C GLN A 13 -8.13 -6.90 0.89
N GLU A 14 -9.46 -6.82 0.99
CA GLU A 14 -10.34 -7.85 0.45
C GLU A 14 -10.20 -7.97 -1.07
N ALA A 15 -10.11 -6.83 -1.76
CA ALA A 15 -9.86 -6.81 -3.21
C ALA A 15 -8.52 -7.48 -3.60
N ILE A 16 -7.47 -7.31 -2.79
CA ILE A 16 -6.17 -7.92 -3.05
C ILE A 16 -6.23 -9.44 -2.82
N LYS A 17 -6.90 -9.90 -1.77
CA LYS A 17 -7.08 -11.35 -1.52
C LYS A 17 -7.74 -12.04 -2.71
N GLU A 18 -8.85 -11.47 -3.21
CA GLU A 18 -9.52 -12.02 -4.40
C GLU A 18 -8.59 -12.05 -5.62
N LEU A 19 -7.77 -11.01 -5.81
CA LEU A 19 -6.86 -10.92 -6.93
C LEU A 19 -5.73 -11.96 -6.86
N ILE A 20 -5.09 -12.13 -5.70
CA ILE A 20 -3.99 -13.10 -5.58
C ILE A 20 -4.47 -14.54 -5.62
N ASP A 21 -5.68 -14.81 -5.10
CA ASP A 21 -6.32 -16.12 -5.21
C ASP A 21 -6.59 -16.49 -6.68
N TYR A 22 -6.97 -15.51 -7.49
CA TYR A 22 -7.15 -15.68 -8.93
C TYR A 22 -5.82 -15.87 -9.66
N LEU A 23 -4.81 -15.04 -9.35
CA LEU A 23 -3.51 -15.05 -10.02
C LEU A 23 -2.56 -16.16 -9.55
N LYS A 24 -2.88 -16.83 -8.43
CA LYS A 24 -2.01 -17.83 -7.78
C LYS A 24 -0.65 -17.24 -7.40
N ILE A 25 -0.68 -16.09 -6.74
CA ILE A 25 0.49 -15.37 -6.23
C ILE A 25 0.47 -15.42 -4.71
N ASP A 26 1.64 -15.55 -4.09
CA ASP A 26 1.78 -15.57 -2.64
C ASP A 26 1.73 -14.15 -2.06
N GLN A 27 1.23 -14.00 -0.84
CA GLN A 27 1.05 -12.71 -0.17
C GLN A 27 2.39 -11.96 0.00
N GLU A 28 3.46 -12.71 0.21
CA GLU A 28 4.82 -12.23 0.40
C GLU A 28 5.39 -11.54 -0.84
N ASP A 29 4.88 -11.88 -2.03
CA ASP A 29 5.30 -11.30 -3.32
C ASP A 29 4.58 -9.97 -3.64
N ILE A 30 3.76 -9.48 -2.72
CA ILE A 30 2.98 -8.25 -2.91
C ILE A 30 3.72 -7.04 -2.34
N ILE A 31 3.81 -5.99 -3.16
CA ILE A 31 4.20 -4.66 -2.70
C ILE A 31 3.05 -3.68 -2.88
N ALA A 32 2.55 -3.16 -1.76
CA ALA A 32 1.49 -2.18 -1.72
C ALA A 32 2.04 -0.76 -1.58
N PHE A 33 1.48 0.18 -2.34
CA PHE A 33 1.79 1.61 -2.26
C PHE A 33 0.54 2.40 -1.90
N GLY A 34 0.64 3.33 -0.95
CA GLY A 34 -0.50 4.15 -0.50
C GLY A 34 -0.08 5.41 0.25
N ASP A 35 -1.05 6.13 0.78
CA ASP A 35 -0.85 7.45 1.39
C ASP A 35 -1.89 7.84 2.46
N ALA A 36 -2.96 7.07 2.65
CA ALA A 36 -4.06 7.43 3.55
C ALA A 36 -4.56 6.25 4.40
N GLU A 37 -5.46 6.52 5.34
CA GLU A 37 -5.97 5.53 6.29
C GLU A 37 -6.71 4.37 5.61
N VAL A 38 -7.32 4.63 4.45
CA VAL A 38 -7.97 3.60 3.62
C VAL A 38 -7.00 2.57 3.03
N ASP A 39 -5.70 2.85 3.07
CA ASP A 39 -4.65 1.94 2.62
C ASP A 39 -4.16 1.02 3.73
N ILE A 40 -4.44 1.32 5.01
CA ILE A 40 -3.92 0.57 6.16
C ILE A 40 -4.27 -0.93 6.08
N PRO A 41 -5.52 -1.34 5.78
CA PRO A 41 -5.82 -2.78 5.65
C PRO A 41 -4.97 -3.46 4.57
N MET A 42 -4.70 -2.77 3.46
CA MET A 42 -3.82 -3.26 2.41
C MET A 42 -2.36 -3.31 2.88
N PHE A 43 -1.90 -2.34 3.67
CA PHE A 43 -0.55 -2.32 4.22
C PHE A 43 -0.30 -3.46 5.21
N ASP A 44 -1.27 -3.76 6.06
CA ASP A 44 -1.21 -4.86 7.03
C ASP A 44 -1.21 -6.24 6.35
N PHE A 45 -1.64 -6.30 5.09
CA PHE A 45 -1.73 -7.54 4.32
C PHE A 45 -0.56 -7.75 3.35
N ALA A 46 -0.05 -6.73 2.68
CA ALA A 46 1.04 -6.92 1.71
C ALA A 46 2.35 -7.38 2.39
N GLY A 47 3.14 -8.23 1.70
CA GLY A 47 4.48 -8.59 2.17
C GLY A 47 5.39 -7.37 2.40
N ILE A 48 5.28 -6.37 1.51
CA ILE A 48 5.91 -5.06 1.68
C ILE A 48 4.85 -3.97 1.50
N SER A 49 4.79 -3.02 2.43
CA SER A 49 3.92 -1.84 2.33
C SER A 49 4.76 -0.56 2.32
N VAL A 50 4.40 0.35 1.41
CA VAL A 50 5.11 1.60 1.18
C VAL A 50 4.16 2.79 1.25
N CYS A 51 4.40 3.69 2.21
CA CYS A 51 3.73 4.99 2.22
C CYS A 51 4.59 6.04 1.50
N VAL A 52 3.99 6.83 0.61
CA VAL A 52 4.71 7.97 0.01
C VAL A 52 4.91 9.10 1.03
N GLY A 53 5.98 9.88 0.86
CA GLY A 53 6.44 10.82 1.89
C GLY A 53 5.43 11.95 2.22
N ASN A 54 4.57 12.31 1.27
CA ASN A 54 3.48 13.26 1.47
C ASN A 54 2.16 12.60 1.93
N GLY A 55 2.18 11.30 2.25
CA GLY A 55 1.05 10.60 2.84
C GLY A 55 0.78 11.03 4.28
N ARG A 56 -0.37 10.62 4.80
CA ARG A 56 -0.83 10.94 6.15
C ARG A 56 0.00 10.21 7.19
N GLU A 57 0.19 10.86 8.33
CA GLU A 57 1.00 10.32 9.43
C GLU A 57 0.49 8.97 9.94
N GLU A 58 -0.82 8.74 9.91
CA GLU A 58 -1.36 7.45 10.30
C GLU A 58 -0.95 6.36 9.30
N ALA A 59 -1.13 6.57 8.00
CA ALA A 59 -0.70 5.62 6.96
C ALA A 59 0.80 5.30 7.04
N LYS A 60 1.65 6.30 7.32
CA LYS A 60 3.09 6.11 7.50
C LYS A 60 3.47 5.16 8.63
N LYS A 61 2.69 5.14 9.73
CA LYS A 61 2.97 4.26 10.88
C LYS A 61 2.71 2.78 10.60
N HIS A 62 1.79 2.49 9.66
CA HIS A 62 1.44 1.12 9.28
C HIS A 62 2.26 0.60 8.10
N ALA A 63 3.00 1.47 7.40
CA ALA A 63 3.84 1.06 6.28
C ALA A 63 5.19 0.49 6.77
N THR A 64 5.65 -0.58 6.13
CA THR A 64 7.01 -1.15 6.31
C THR A 64 8.10 -0.14 5.90
N TYR A 65 7.80 0.72 4.93
CA TYR A 65 8.73 1.72 4.43
C TYR A 65 8.02 3.03 4.06
N VAL A 66 8.64 4.16 4.42
CA VAL A 66 8.20 5.48 3.96
C VAL A 66 9.16 5.98 2.90
N THR A 67 8.69 6.12 1.67
CA THR A 67 9.48 6.60 0.54
C THR A 67 9.42 8.13 0.42
N LYS A 68 10.09 8.68 -0.59
CA LYS A 68 10.04 10.10 -0.92
C LYS A 68 8.61 10.57 -1.27
N PRO A 69 8.34 11.89 -1.23
CA PRO A 69 7.10 12.44 -1.75
C PRO A 69 6.88 12.09 -3.23
N VAL A 70 5.62 12.11 -3.67
CA VAL A 70 5.26 11.88 -5.08
C VAL A 70 6.02 12.83 -6.02
N SER A 71 6.26 14.07 -5.60
CA SER A 71 7.00 15.08 -6.36
C SER A 71 8.48 14.76 -6.59
N GLU A 72 9.02 13.73 -5.93
CA GLU A 72 10.42 13.30 -6.01
C GLU A 72 10.55 11.82 -6.45
N ASP A 73 9.61 11.33 -7.26
CA ASP A 73 9.61 9.96 -7.78
C ASP A 73 9.59 8.87 -6.68
N GLY A 74 8.83 9.08 -5.58
CA GLY A 74 8.75 8.17 -4.42
C GLY A 74 8.54 6.69 -4.76
N ILE A 75 7.49 6.39 -5.53
CA ILE A 75 7.55 5.52 -6.72
C ILE A 75 8.82 4.67 -6.94
N LYS A 76 9.56 5.16 -7.92
CA LYS A 76 10.82 4.65 -8.43
C LYS A 76 11.89 4.53 -7.34
N TYR A 77 11.91 5.45 -6.37
CA TYR A 77 12.87 5.40 -5.28
C TYR A 77 12.69 4.16 -4.41
N ALA A 78 11.44 3.83 -4.07
CA ALA A 78 11.12 2.61 -3.33
C ALA A 78 11.41 1.35 -4.15
N LEU A 79 11.03 1.30 -5.43
CA LEU A 79 11.32 0.14 -6.29
C LEU A 79 12.83 -0.13 -6.40
N LYS A 80 13.66 0.91 -6.48
CA LYS A 80 15.13 0.77 -6.44
C LYS A 80 15.63 0.31 -5.08
N HIS A 81 15.04 0.79 -3.99
CA HIS A 81 15.41 0.40 -2.63
C HIS A 81 15.20 -1.11 -2.39
N PHE A 82 14.13 -1.67 -2.96
CA PHE A 82 13.82 -3.10 -2.91
C PHE A 82 14.40 -3.90 -4.09
N GLU A 83 15.29 -3.31 -4.89
CA GLU A 83 16.01 -3.98 -6.00
C GLU A 83 15.10 -4.60 -7.09
N ILE A 84 13.96 -3.97 -7.35
CA ILE A 84 12.99 -4.45 -8.36
C ILE A 84 13.31 -3.91 -9.75
N ILE A 85 13.94 -2.73 -9.81
CA ILE A 85 14.33 -2.02 -11.04
C ILE A 85 15.73 -1.40 -10.96
#